data_AF-A0A090LZI9-F1
#
_entry.id   AF-A0A090LZI9-F1
#
_cell.length_a   1.000
_cell.length_b   1.000
_cell.length_c   1.000
_cell.angle_alpha   90.00
_cell.angle_beta   90.00
_cell.angle_gamma   90.00
#
_symmetry.space_group_name_H-M   'P 1'
#
loop_
_entity.id
_entity.type
_entity.pdbx_description
1 polymer ?
#
loop_
_entity_poly.entity_id
_entity_poly.type
_entity_poly.pdbx_seq_one_letter_code
_entity_poly.pdbx_strand_id
1 'polypeptide(L)'
;MFTMNATQLSSTRVCNTRALRRTSTSSARPRVNTVTRAINELTESDVLTRYPLGGDMDVYKVELDCSQSNIQLGIFLQKGPDDRPQVRTIRPGGTAKGKIDVGDVVLATTYTVLKGTSDKSYGSASRGWCDTAETTAAQAEAAMTTNSSSIGIVLARKYKATGLKSANVDEDTATWAARVAAEARAKRKQ
;
A
#
# COMPACT_ATOMS: atom_id res chain seq x y z
N MET A 1 -49.31 -16.44 -55.39
CA MET A 1 -48.80 -17.16 -54.20
C MET A 1 -47.58 -17.95 -54.65
N PHE A 2 -46.38 -17.43 -54.41
CA PHE A 2 -45.11 -18.09 -54.77
C PHE A 2 -44.31 -18.27 -53.48
N THR A 3 -44.09 -19.52 -53.08
CA THR A 3 -43.24 -19.90 -51.95
C THR A 3 -41.80 -20.10 -52.43
N MET A 4 -40.90 -19.22 -52.01
CA MET A 4 -39.45 -19.41 -52.15
C MET A 4 -38.92 -20.06 -50.87
N ASN A 5 -38.49 -21.32 -50.95
CA ASN A 5 -37.65 -21.94 -49.92
C ASN A 5 -36.18 -21.68 -50.28
N ALA A 6 -35.60 -20.63 -49.68
CA ALA A 6 -34.17 -20.35 -49.76
C ALA A 6 -33.44 -21.07 -48.62
N THR A 7 -32.70 -22.12 -48.96
CA THR A 7 -31.79 -22.82 -48.05
C THR A 7 -30.58 -21.92 -47.76
N GLN A 8 -30.51 -21.35 -46.55
CA GLN A 8 -29.31 -20.64 -46.10
C GLN A 8 -28.21 -21.65 -45.71
N LEU A 9 -27.14 -21.70 -46.51
CA LEU A 9 -25.88 -22.32 -46.11
C LEU A 9 -25.17 -21.40 -45.11
N SER A 10 -25.22 -21.76 -43.83
CA SER A 10 -24.46 -21.09 -42.78
C SER A 10 -22.97 -21.42 -42.92
N SER A 11 -22.17 -20.44 -43.36
CA SER A 11 -20.71 -20.55 -43.40
C SER A 11 -20.13 -20.12 -42.05
N THR A 12 -19.86 -21.08 -41.16
CA THR A 12 -19.06 -20.83 -39.96
C THR A 12 -17.58 -20.91 -40.32
N ARG A 13 -16.95 -19.74 -40.53
CA ARG A 13 -15.48 -19.66 -40.52
C ARG A 13 -14.98 -19.83 -39.09
N VAL A 14 -14.50 -21.02 -38.77
CA VAL A 14 -13.75 -21.31 -37.54
C VAL A 14 -12.37 -20.66 -37.66
N CYS A 15 -12.20 -19.50 -37.03
CA CYS A 15 -10.89 -18.89 -36.84
C CYS A 15 -10.12 -19.67 -35.76
N ASN A 16 -9.40 -20.72 -36.14
CA ASN A 16 -8.41 -21.37 -35.29
C ASN A 16 -7.20 -20.44 -35.08
N THR A 17 -7.32 -19.52 -34.13
CA THR A 17 -6.16 -18.82 -33.57
C THR A 17 -5.54 -19.70 -32.51
N ARG A 18 -4.44 -20.35 -32.87
CA ARG A 18 -3.56 -21.10 -31.97
C ARG A 18 -3.06 -20.13 -30.89
N ALA A 19 -3.64 -20.19 -29.69
CA ALA A 19 -3.22 -19.41 -28.54
C ALA A 19 -1.76 -19.75 -28.21
N LEU A 20 -0.84 -18.88 -28.63
CA LEU A 20 0.52 -18.84 -28.10
C LEU A 20 0.40 -18.64 -26.59
N ARG A 21 0.76 -19.68 -25.81
CA ARG A 21 0.99 -19.57 -24.37
C ARG A 21 2.11 -18.56 -24.17
N ARG A 22 1.75 -17.29 -24.02
CA ARG A 22 2.60 -16.32 -23.34
C ARG A 22 2.67 -16.78 -21.89
N THR A 23 3.78 -17.41 -21.53
CA THR A 23 4.26 -17.42 -20.15
C THR A 23 4.50 -15.97 -19.76
N SER A 24 3.44 -15.31 -19.31
CA SER A 24 3.57 -14.11 -18.52
C SER A 24 4.28 -14.53 -17.24
N THR A 25 5.59 -14.26 -17.18
CA THR A 25 6.20 -13.86 -15.92
C THR A 25 5.43 -12.64 -15.45
N SER A 26 4.33 -12.86 -14.73
CA SER A 26 3.75 -11.81 -13.92
C SER A 26 4.85 -11.47 -12.93
N SER A 27 5.43 -10.27 -13.06
CA SER A 27 6.03 -9.62 -11.93
C SER A 27 4.90 -9.50 -10.92
N ALA A 28 4.78 -10.50 -10.05
CA ALA A 28 3.79 -10.54 -9.02
C ALA A 28 3.99 -9.26 -8.21
N ARG A 29 3.09 -8.29 -8.40
CA ARG A 29 2.94 -7.20 -7.44
C ARG A 29 2.80 -7.91 -6.09
N PRO A 30 3.63 -7.60 -5.08
CA PRO A 30 3.52 -8.24 -3.79
C PRO A 30 2.05 -8.12 -3.35
N ARG A 31 1.42 -9.27 -3.12
CA ARG A 31 0.03 -9.32 -2.70
C ARG A 31 -0.08 -8.48 -1.43
N VAL A 32 -1.13 -7.67 -1.33
CA VAL A 32 -1.42 -6.80 -0.16
C VAL A 32 -1.32 -7.57 1.18
N ASN A 33 -1.63 -8.88 1.17
CA ASN A 33 -1.48 -9.77 2.32
C ASN A 33 -0.04 -9.96 2.84
N THR A 34 0.99 -9.73 2.02
CA THR A 34 2.38 -9.82 2.44
C THR A 34 2.84 -8.54 3.14
N VAL A 35 2.20 -7.41 2.85
CA VAL A 35 2.57 -6.10 3.42
C VAL A 35 2.20 -6.03 4.90
N THR A 36 1.07 -6.60 5.31
CA THR A 36 0.58 -6.56 6.70
C THR A 36 1.24 -7.57 7.65
N ARG A 37 1.90 -8.63 7.15
CA ARG A 37 2.59 -9.62 8.00
C ARG A 37 3.94 -9.16 8.55
N ALA A 38 4.51 -8.09 8.01
CA ALA A 38 5.83 -7.57 8.40
C ALA A 38 5.75 -6.31 9.29
N ILE A 39 4.54 -5.87 9.67
CA ILE A 39 4.36 -4.68 10.49
C ILE A 39 4.39 -5.12 11.95
N ASN A 40 5.35 -4.59 12.72
CA ASN A 40 5.35 -4.73 14.18
C ASN A 40 4.06 -4.10 14.72
N GLU A 41 3.21 -4.92 15.36
CA GLU A 41 1.94 -4.45 15.90
C GLU A 41 2.21 -3.52 17.08
N LEU A 42 2.06 -2.21 16.88
CA LEU A 42 2.22 -1.22 17.94
C LEU A 42 0.86 -0.85 18.52
N THR A 43 0.84 -0.65 19.84
CA THR A 43 -0.31 -0.04 20.50
C THR A 43 -0.26 1.48 20.34
N GLU A 44 -1.39 2.15 20.56
CA GLU A 44 -1.42 3.61 20.51
C GLU A 44 -0.45 4.25 21.52
N SER A 45 -0.35 3.69 22.73
CA SER A 45 0.58 4.15 23.76
C SER A 45 2.03 4.06 23.32
N ASP A 46 2.41 3.01 22.58
CA ASP A 46 3.78 2.86 22.09
C ASP A 46 4.12 3.94 21.06
N VAL A 47 3.18 4.23 20.16
CA VAL A 47 3.33 5.30 19.16
C VAL A 47 3.43 6.67 19.82
N LEU A 48 2.58 6.97 20.79
CA LEU A 48 2.59 8.25 21.50
C LEU A 48 3.79 8.42 22.42
N THR A 49 4.37 7.32 22.91
CA THR A 49 5.63 7.35 23.65
C THR A 49 6.81 7.65 22.72
N ARG A 50 6.81 7.09 21.50
CA ARG A 50 7.82 7.37 20.47
C ARG A 50 7.69 8.79 19.91
N TYR A 51 6.45 9.24 19.72
CA TYR A 51 6.11 10.53 19.12
C TYR A 51 5.17 11.30 20.06
N PRO A 52 5.72 11.94 21.10
CA PRO A 52 4.91 12.71 22.03
C PRO A 52 4.25 13.88 21.29
N LEU A 53 2.98 14.15 21.62
CA LEU A 53 2.21 15.23 21.00
C LEU A 53 2.80 16.59 21.38
N GLY A 54 2.87 17.50 20.41
CA GLY A 54 3.49 18.81 20.52
C GLY A 54 4.99 18.80 20.27
N GLY A 55 5.72 19.66 21.00
CA GLY A 55 7.17 19.79 20.92
C GLY A 55 7.69 20.50 19.66
N ASP A 56 9.00 20.37 19.43
CA ASP A 56 9.71 21.12 18.38
C ASP A 56 9.28 20.76 16.95
N MET A 57 8.80 19.52 16.74
CA MET A 57 8.30 19.04 15.44
C MET A 57 6.81 19.30 15.22
N ASP A 58 6.12 19.87 16.23
CA ASP A 58 4.67 20.12 16.23
C ASP A 58 3.90 18.86 15.83
N VAL A 59 4.05 17.81 16.65
CA VAL A 59 3.44 16.50 16.42
C VAL A 59 1.99 16.52 16.86
N TYR A 60 1.08 16.01 16.04
CA TYR A 60 -0.33 15.94 16.40
C TYR A 60 -0.99 14.67 15.83
N LYS A 61 -2.05 14.24 16.50
CA LYS A 61 -2.85 13.07 16.11
C LYS A 61 -4.16 13.56 15.50
N VAL A 62 -4.55 12.96 14.38
CA VAL A 62 -5.85 13.16 13.76
C VAL A 62 -6.54 11.82 13.57
N GLU A 63 -7.85 11.82 13.83
CA GLU A 63 -8.74 10.76 13.39
C GLU A 63 -9.65 11.27 12.28
N LEU A 64 -9.66 10.52 11.17
CA LEU A 64 -10.46 10.83 9.99
C LEU A 64 -11.47 9.73 9.75
N ASP A 65 -12.67 10.13 9.35
CA ASP A 65 -13.71 9.22 8.89
C ASP A 65 -13.38 8.76 7.46
N CYS A 66 -13.41 7.43 7.27
CA CYS A 66 -13.24 6.76 5.98
C CYS A 66 -14.34 5.72 5.74
N SER A 67 -15.48 5.83 6.43
CA SER A 67 -16.59 4.88 6.39
C SER A 67 -17.18 4.62 5.01
N GLN A 68 -17.17 5.61 4.11
CA GLN A 68 -17.61 5.41 2.72
C GLN A 68 -16.48 4.92 1.82
N SER A 69 -15.28 5.50 1.95
CA SER A 69 -14.10 5.11 1.16
C SER A 69 -12.83 5.81 1.66
N ASN A 70 -11.69 5.14 1.53
CA ASN A 70 -10.38 5.78 1.73
C ASN A 70 -10.11 6.94 0.75
N ILE A 71 -10.75 6.95 -0.43
CA ILE A 71 -10.65 8.06 -1.39
C ILE A 71 -11.31 9.34 -0.83
N GLN A 72 -12.29 9.20 0.08
CA GLN A 72 -12.99 10.32 0.71
C GLN A 72 -12.08 11.13 1.63
N LEU A 73 -10.99 10.54 2.14
CA LEU A 73 -9.97 11.26 2.90
C LEU A 73 -9.44 12.46 2.11
N GLY A 74 -9.31 12.29 0.80
CA GLY A 74 -8.81 13.34 -0.11
C GLY A 74 -7.35 13.67 0.10
N ILE A 75 -6.56 12.81 0.74
CA ILE A 75 -5.13 13.00 0.97
C ILE A 75 -4.36 12.33 -0.17
N PHE A 76 -3.45 13.07 -0.80
CA PHE A 76 -2.46 12.51 -1.70
C PHE A 76 -1.09 12.58 -1.05
N LEU A 77 -0.45 11.43 -0.93
CA LEU A 77 0.86 11.29 -0.32
C LEU A 77 1.94 11.22 -1.40
N GLN A 78 3.14 11.66 -1.04
CA GLN A 78 4.35 11.47 -1.82
C GLN A 78 5.45 10.94 -0.91
N LYS A 79 6.51 10.38 -1.50
CA LYS A 79 7.73 10.05 -0.76
C LYS A 79 8.35 11.34 -0.21
N GLY A 80 8.38 11.46 1.11
CA GLY A 80 8.95 12.57 1.85
C GLY A 80 10.34 12.28 2.40
N PRO A 81 10.82 13.12 3.32
CA PRO A 81 12.09 12.91 4.01
C PRO A 81 12.10 11.57 4.75
N ASP A 82 13.28 10.93 4.82
CA ASP A 82 13.45 9.60 5.42
C ASP A 82 12.46 8.56 4.89
N ASP A 83 12.13 8.57 3.59
CA ASP A 83 11.16 7.65 2.98
C ASP A 83 9.82 7.55 3.74
N ARG A 84 9.42 8.60 4.46
CA ARG A 84 8.12 8.69 5.14
C ARG A 84 7.10 9.33 4.20
N PRO A 85 5.81 8.95 4.28
CA PRO A 85 4.78 9.61 3.49
C PRO A 85 4.65 11.08 3.90
N GLN A 86 4.64 11.98 2.92
CA GLN A 86 4.38 13.40 3.11
C GLN A 86 3.12 13.81 2.37
N VAL A 87 2.30 14.66 2.98
CA VAL A 87 1.10 15.21 2.36
C VAL A 87 1.47 16.16 1.24
N ARG A 88 1.17 15.76 0.00
CA ARG A 88 1.42 16.56 -1.21
C ARG A 88 0.24 17.44 -1.55
N THR A 89 -0.98 16.90 -1.47
CA THR A 89 -2.18 17.63 -1.88
C THR A 89 -3.36 17.13 -1.07
N ILE A 90 -4.25 18.07 -0.74
CA ILE A 90 -5.52 17.79 -0.08
C ILE A 90 -6.64 18.19 -1.03
N ARG A 91 -7.47 17.23 -1.39
CA ARG A 91 -8.61 17.42 -2.27
C ARG A 91 -9.62 18.35 -1.60
N PRO A 92 -10.12 19.40 -2.29
CA PRO A 92 -11.25 20.17 -1.81
C PRO A 92 -12.46 19.26 -1.54
N GLY A 93 -12.99 19.31 -0.32
CA GLY A 93 -14.13 18.48 0.11
C GLY A 93 -13.77 17.11 0.69
N GLY A 94 -12.47 16.74 0.75
CA GLY A 94 -12.03 15.56 1.48
C GLY A 94 -12.09 15.75 3.01
N THR A 95 -12.22 14.65 3.76
CA THR A 95 -12.34 14.70 5.24
C THR A 95 -11.08 15.21 5.94
N ALA A 96 -9.93 15.18 5.27
CA ALA A 96 -8.66 15.71 5.78
C ALA A 96 -8.56 17.24 5.72
N LYS A 97 -9.41 17.91 4.91
CA LYS A 97 -9.34 19.37 4.74
C LYS A 97 -9.59 20.08 6.08
N GLY A 98 -8.66 20.94 6.48
CA GLY A 98 -8.72 21.72 7.72
C GLY A 98 -8.29 20.96 8.98
N LYS A 99 -7.92 19.67 8.85
CA LYS A 99 -7.33 18.86 9.93
C LYS A 99 -5.87 18.54 9.70
N ILE A 100 -5.48 18.46 8.43
CA ILE A 100 -4.12 18.20 7.97
C ILE A 100 -3.76 19.30 6.97
N ASP A 101 -2.49 19.70 6.95
CA ASP A 101 -1.94 20.66 6.02
C ASP A 101 -0.99 20.01 5.01
N VAL A 102 -0.82 20.68 3.88
CA VAL A 102 0.12 20.26 2.84
C VAL A 102 1.55 20.44 3.38
N GLY A 103 2.37 19.41 3.23
CA GLY A 103 3.74 19.37 3.73
C GLY A 103 3.91 18.54 5.00
N ASP A 104 2.83 18.23 5.71
CA ASP A 104 2.88 17.41 6.93
C ASP A 104 3.43 16.00 6.64
N VAL A 105 4.29 15.49 7.52
CA VAL A 105 4.90 14.16 7.39
C VAL A 105 4.20 13.17 8.30
N VAL A 106 3.80 12.02 7.75
CA VAL A 106 3.13 10.95 8.50
C VAL A 106 4.17 10.15 9.28
N LEU A 107 4.06 10.17 10.61
CA LEU A 107 4.94 9.44 11.54
C LEU A 107 4.41 8.04 11.85
N ALA A 108 3.08 7.91 11.98
CA ALA A 108 2.43 6.64 12.21
C ALA A 108 1.01 6.64 11.65
N THR A 109 0.51 5.47 11.29
CA THR A 109 -0.86 5.30 10.81
C THR A 109 -1.50 4.01 11.30
N THR A 110 -2.81 4.02 11.50
CA THR A 110 -3.54 2.81 11.85
C THR A 110 -3.69 1.88 10.65
N TYR A 111 -3.84 0.60 10.93
CA TYR A 111 -4.19 -0.42 9.95
C TYR A 111 -5.15 -1.43 10.57
N THR A 112 -5.87 -2.15 9.73
CA THR A 112 -6.79 -3.21 10.15
C THR A 112 -6.36 -4.53 9.49
N VAL A 113 -6.23 -5.58 10.30
CA VAL A 113 -5.93 -6.94 9.85
C VAL A 113 -6.99 -7.90 10.36
N LEU A 114 -7.25 -8.96 9.58
CA LEU A 114 -8.04 -10.08 10.04
C LEU A 114 -7.14 -11.04 10.82
N LYS A 115 -7.49 -11.32 12.08
CA LYS A 115 -6.82 -12.29 12.95
C LYS A 115 -7.69 -13.52 13.14
N GLY A 116 -7.06 -14.68 13.33
CA GLY A 116 -7.79 -15.93 13.59
C GLY A 116 -8.57 -16.46 12.38
N THR A 117 -8.17 -16.09 11.16
CA THR A 117 -8.74 -16.66 9.94
C THR A 117 -8.35 -18.13 9.83
N SER A 118 -9.32 -18.98 9.51
CA SER A 118 -9.16 -20.40 9.22
C SER A 118 -10.09 -20.80 8.08
N ASP A 119 -9.95 -21.99 7.54
CA ASP A 119 -10.83 -22.48 6.46
C ASP A 119 -12.32 -22.49 6.86
N LYS A 120 -12.62 -22.45 8.16
CA LYS A 120 -13.97 -22.48 8.73
C LYS A 120 -14.44 -21.13 9.31
N SER A 121 -13.58 -20.11 9.35
CA SER A 121 -13.89 -18.82 9.96
C SER A 121 -13.12 -17.68 9.30
N TYR A 122 -13.82 -16.60 9.01
CA TYR A 122 -13.22 -15.37 8.46
C TYR A 122 -12.31 -14.65 9.47
N GLY A 123 -12.34 -15.05 10.75
CA GLY A 123 -11.59 -14.40 11.83
C GLY A 123 -12.27 -13.12 12.34
N SER A 124 -11.53 -12.31 13.10
CA SER A 124 -11.97 -11.02 13.62
C SER A 124 -11.06 -9.89 13.14
N ALA A 125 -11.66 -8.73 12.86
CA ALA A 125 -10.89 -7.53 12.54
C ALA A 125 -10.20 -7.00 13.80
N SER A 126 -8.89 -6.77 13.70
CA SER A 126 -8.06 -6.17 14.74
C SER A 126 -7.37 -4.94 14.17
N ARG A 127 -7.41 -3.85 14.93
CA ARG A 127 -6.78 -2.58 14.58
C ARG A 127 -5.43 -2.47 15.30
N GLY A 128 -4.41 -2.04 14.59
CA GLY A 128 -3.07 -1.77 15.13
C GLY A 128 -2.50 -0.47 14.58
N TRP A 129 -1.32 -0.09 15.07
CA TRP A 129 -0.55 1.04 14.55
C TRP A 129 0.71 0.59 13.82
N CYS A 130 0.97 1.24 12.69
CA CYS A 130 2.13 1.07 11.86
C CYS A 130 3.02 2.32 12.00
N ASP A 131 4.26 2.13 12.44
CA ASP A 131 5.28 3.19 12.49
C ASP A 131 5.93 3.36 11.11
N THR A 132 5.91 4.58 10.59
CA THR A 132 6.53 4.88 9.30
C THR A 132 8.05 4.97 9.39
N ALA A 133 8.66 4.85 10.57
CA ALA A 133 10.11 4.71 10.73
C ALA A 133 10.60 3.36 10.20
N GLU A 134 9.82 2.31 10.42
CA GLU A 134 10.18 0.92 10.17
C GLU A 134 9.66 0.42 8.82
N THR A 135 8.82 1.19 8.14
CA THR A 135 8.11 0.79 6.91
C THR A 135 8.31 1.78 5.78
N THR A 136 8.31 1.32 4.53
CA THR A 136 8.45 2.25 3.38
C THR A 136 7.19 3.10 3.17
N ALA A 137 7.31 4.23 2.46
CA ALA A 137 6.15 5.07 2.16
C ALA A 137 5.00 4.29 1.49
N ALA A 138 5.33 3.36 0.57
CA ALA A 138 4.34 2.52 -0.10
C ALA A 138 3.67 1.52 0.86
N GLN A 139 4.39 0.98 1.84
CA GLN A 139 3.81 0.09 2.84
C GLN A 139 2.90 0.85 3.81
N ALA A 140 3.31 2.06 4.22
CA ALA A 140 2.48 2.94 5.03
C ALA A 140 1.19 3.32 4.29
N GLU A 141 1.26 3.69 3.01
CA GLU A 141 0.08 3.95 2.18
C GLU A 141 -0.82 2.72 2.06
N ALA A 142 -0.25 1.54 1.83
CA ALA A 142 -1.02 0.29 1.81
C ALA A 142 -1.71 0.03 3.16
N ALA A 143 -1.02 0.25 4.28
CA ALA A 143 -1.57 0.12 5.63
C ALA A 143 -2.77 1.06 5.84
N MET A 144 -2.68 2.32 5.40
CA MET A 144 -3.79 3.27 5.45
C MET A 144 -5.03 2.73 4.74
N THR A 145 -4.86 2.08 3.57
CA THR A 145 -5.98 1.57 2.78
C THR A 145 -6.71 0.37 3.39
N THR A 146 -6.19 -0.22 4.46
CA THR A 146 -6.85 -1.35 5.15
C THR A 146 -7.94 -0.90 6.12
N ASN A 147 -7.95 0.37 6.51
CA ASN A 147 -8.99 0.91 7.40
C ASN A 147 -10.32 1.04 6.64
N SER A 148 -11.42 0.72 7.31
CA SER A 148 -12.76 0.68 6.72
C SER A 148 -13.76 1.68 7.33
N SER A 149 -13.52 2.18 8.54
CA SER A 149 -14.44 3.08 9.24
C SER A 149 -13.76 4.39 9.65
N SER A 150 -12.66 4.30 10.39
CA SER A 150 -11.82 5.45 10.73
C SER A 150 -10.34 5.12 10.57
N ILE A 151 -9.57 6.16 10.27
CA ILE A 151 -8.11 6.09 10.20
C ILE A 151 -7.51 7.06 11.22
N GLY A 152 -6.56 6.55 12.00
CA GLY A 152 -5.75 7.33 12.91
C GLY A 152 -4.42 7.63 12.24
N ILE A 153 -4.00 8.88 12.29
CA ILE A 153 -2.73 9.33 11.71
C ILE A 153 -2.04 10.21 12.74
N VAL A 154 -0.77 9.95 12.99
CA VAL A 154 0.12 10.86 13.72
C VAL A 154 0.99 11.55 12.70
N LEU A 155 0.96 12.88 12.70
CA LEU A 155 1.70 13.72 11.76
C LEU A 155 2.64 14.67 12.50
N ALA A 156 3.67 15.11 11.80
CA ALA A 156 4.54 16.20 12.21
C ALA A 156 4.53 17.31 11.17
N ARG A 157 4.22 18.53 11.61
CA ARG A 157 4.18 19.71 10.73
C ARG A 157 5.57 20.27 10.42
N LYS A 158 6.49 20.16 11.38
CA LYS A 158 7.86 20.65 11.27
C LYS A 158 8.87 19.51 11.37
N TYR A 159 8.59 18.42 10.66
CA TYR A 159 9.48 17.26 10.63
C TYR A 159 10.86 17.64 10.07
N LYS A 160 11.91 17.28 10.81
CA LYS A 160 13.30 17.42 10.35
C LYS A 160 13.80 16.05 9.93
N ALA A 161 14.31 15.96 8.70
CA ALA A 161 14.93 14.75 8.20
C ALA A 161 16.09 14.33 9.12
N THR A 162 16.07 13.08 9.52
CA THR A 162 17.06 12.47 10.41
C THR A 162 18.16 11.75 9.62
N GLY A 163 17.92 11.42 8.35
CA GLY A 163 18.87 10.74 7.45
C GLY A 163 19.06 9.25 7.73
N LEU A 164 18.50 8.75 8.84
CA LEU A 164 18.73 7.39 9.33
C LEU A 164 18.05 6.31 8.47
N LYS A 165 16.92 6.61 7.84
CA LYS A 165 16.13 5.59 7.14
C LYS A 165 16.56 5.38 5.68
N SER A 166 17.05 6.43 5.00
CA SER A 166 17.55 6.33 3.63
C SER A 166 18.84 5.50 3.50
N ALA A 167 19.57 5.30 4.61
CA ALA A 167 20.80 4.52 4.62
C ALA A 167 20.57 2.99 4.51
N ASN A 168 19.35 2.50 4.77
CA ASN A 168 19.09 1.06 4.94
C ASN A 168 18.58 0.32 3.69
N VAL A 169 18.43 0.97 2.54
CA VAL A 169 17.78 0.32 1.38
C VAL A 169 18.73 0.04 0.20
N ASP A 170 19.88 0.70 0.06
CA ASP A 170 20.59 0.67 -1.23
C ASP A 170 21.78 -0.30 -1.40
N GLU A 171 22.46 -0.77 -0.34
CA GLU A 171 23.68 -1.58 -0.57
C GLU A 171 23.41 -3.10 -0.64
N ASP A 172 22.59 -3.65 0.25
CA ASP A 172 22.49 -5.11 0.47
C ASP A 172 21.48 -5.81 -0.48
N THR A 173 20.43 -5.09 -0.89
CA THR A 173 19.41 -5.65 -1.79
C THR A 173 19.89 -5.74 -3.23
N ALA A 174 20.62 -4.72 -3.69
CA ALA A 174 21.19 -4.66 -5.04
C ALA A 174 22.29 -5.73 -5.22
N THR A 175 23.14 -5.91 -4.21
CA THR A 175 24.19 -6.93 -4.20
C THR A 175 23.61 -8.35 -4.10
N TRP A 176 22.57 -8.57 -3.29
CA TRP A 176 21.83 -9.84 -3.27
C TRP A 176 21.18 -10.15 -4.63
N ALA A 177 20.48 -9.18 -5.23
CA ALA A 177 19.83 -9.36 -6.53
C ALA A 177 20.86 -9.64 -7.65
N ALA A 178 22.01 -8.96 -7.63
CA ALA A 178 23.11 -9.21 -8.55
C ALA A 178 23.68 -10.62 -8.39
N ARG A 179 23.85 -11.11 -7.15
CA ARG A 179 24.31 -12.47 -6.87
C ARG A 179 23.35 -13.53 -7.37
N VAL A 180 22.05 -13.38 -7.10
CA VAL A 180 21.00 -14.30 -7.57
C VAL A 180 20.91 -14.29 -9.10
N ALA A 181 21.03 -13.13 -9.74
CA ALA A 181 21.04 -13.01 -11.20
C ALA A 181 22.29 -13.66 -11.83
N ALA A 182 23.45 -13.55 -11.18
CA ALA A 182 24.68 -14.22 -11.62
C ALA A 182 24.56 -15.75 -11.51
N GLU A 183 24.02 -16.25 -10.40
CA GLU A 183 23.80 -17.68 -10.18
C GLU A 183 22.81 -18.28 -11.20
N ALA A 184 21.73 -17.57 -11.50
CA ALA A 184 20.76 -17.97 -12.52
C ALA A 184 21.36 -17.99 -13.95
N ARG A 185 22.33 -17.11 -14.24
CA ARG A 185 23.06 -17.10 -15.52
C ARG A 185 24.06 -18.25 -15.62
N ALA A 186 24.72 -18.63 -14.52
CA ALA A 186 25.64 -19.76 -14.48
C ALA A 186 24.91 -21.09 -14.72
N LYS A 187 23.74 -21.28 -14.11
CA LYS A 187 22.88 -22.48 -14.31
C LYS A 187 22.29 -22.61 -15.71
N ARG A 188 22.28 -21.54 -16.52
CA ARG A 188 21.83 -21.58 -17.92
C ARG A 188 22.93 -21.94 -18.92
N LYS A 189 24.19 -22.01 -18.48
CA LYS A 189 25.36 -22.31 -19.33
C LYS A 189 25.94 -23.71 -19.12
N GLN A 190 25.37 -24.50 -18.21
CA GLN A 190 25.54 -25.96 -18.09
C GLN A 190 24.40 -26.65 -18.83
#